data_AF-A0AAN9UZL0-F1
#
_entry.id   AF-A0AAN9UZL0-F1
#
_cell.length_a   1.000
_cell.length_b   1.000
_cell.length_c   1.000
_cell.angle_alpha   90.00
_cell.angle_beta   90.00
_cell.angle_gamma   90.00
#
_symmetry.space_group_name_H-M   'P 1'
#
loop_
_entity.id
_entity.type
_entity.pdbx_description
1 polymer ?
#
loop_
_entity_poly.entity_id
_entity_poly.type
_entity_poly.pdbx_seq_one_letter_code
_entity_poly.pdbx_strand_id
1 'polypeptide(L)'
;MEMLFKGKAQASFSNRKKRSTRISGCVHITDIGVGYISTMLSLSALFLRWCSQVRDFGLQHLCGMRNLQVLSLAGCPLLTSSGLSSLIQLRHLQELELTNCPGASRELFDYLREHLPRCLIIE
;
A
#
# COMPACT_ATOMS: atom_id res chain seq x y z
N MET A 1 11.62 -11.41 12.40
CA MET A 1 10.71 -11.05 13.50
C MET A 1 9.30 -11.11 12.96
N GLU A 2 8.58 -12.18 13.24
CA GLU A 2 7.13 -12.25 13.02
C GLU A 2 6.44 -11.28 13.98
N MET A 3 5.73 -10.29 13.45
CA MET A 3 4.73 -9.59 14.24
C MET A 3 3.42 -10.37 14.13
N LEU A 4 3.13 -11.18 15.14
CA LEU A 4 1.86 -11.87 15.32
C LEU A 4 0.80 -10.86 15.79
N PHE A 5 0.10 -10.24 14.84
CA PHE A 5 -1.17 -9.57 15.14
C PHE A 5 -2.26 -10.64 15.25
N LYS A 6 -2.64 -10.98 16.48
CA LYS A 6 -3.69 -11.97 16.78
C LYS A 6 -5.01 -11.56 16.11
N GLY A 7 -5.43 -12.33 15.11
CA GLY A 7 -6.74 -12.19 14.45
C GLY A 7 -6.67 -12.31 12.93
N LYS A 8 -6.53 -13.56 12.42
CA LYS A 8 -6.60 -13.93 10.99
C LYS A 8 -5.75 -13.08 10.01
N ALA A 9 -4.66 -12.49 10.49
CA ALA A 9 -3.70 -11.75 9.71
C ALA A 9 -2.49 -12.64 9.37
N GLN A 10 -2.38 -13.15 8.14
CA GLN A 10 -1.16 -13.82 7.71
C GLN A 10 -0.14 -12.77 7.24
N ALA A 11 0.65 -12.24 8.17
CA ALA A 11 1.82 -11.44 7.84
C ALA A 11 2.98 -12.37 7.46
N SER A 12 3.08 -12.74 6.18
CA SER A 12 4.20 -13.57 5.71
C SER A 12 5.40 -12.68 5.37
N PHE A 13 6.51 -12.83 6.10
CA PHE A 13 7.78 -12.20 5.80
C PHE A 13 8.57 -13.09 4.84
N SER A 14 8.63 -12.75 3.55
CA SER A 14 9.39 -13.55 2.59
C SER A 14 10.86 -13.15 2.62
N ASN A 15 11.74 -14.10 2.97
CA ASN A 15 13.17 -13.89 3.13
C ASN A 15 13.93 -14.22 1.82
N ARG A 16 14.16 -13.23 0.95
CA ARG A 16 15.23 -13.25 -0.08
C ARG A 16 15.65 -11.83 -0.47
N LYS A 17 16.73 -11.30 0.12
CA LYS A 17 17.47 -10.06 -0.27
C LYS A 17 16.68 -8.74 -0.49
N LYS A 18 15.34 -8.75 -0.48
CA LYS A 18 14.40 -7.64 -0.56
C LYS A 18 13.35 -7.88 0.53
N ARG A 19 13.27 -7.01 1.55
CA ARG A 19 12.27 -7.15 2.62
C ARG A 19 10.90 -6.87 2.02
N SER A 20 10.15 -7.94 1.77
CA SER A 20 8.79 -7.90 1.24
C SER A 20 7.87 -8.32 2.37
N THR A 21 6.99 -7.42 2.82
CA THR A 21 6.02 -7.68 3.87
C THR A 21 4.64 -7.76 3.23
N ARG A 22 4.09 -8.97 3.18
CA ARG A 22 2.73 -9.20 2.71
C ARG A 22 1.78 -9.16 3.88
N ILE A 23 0.78 -8.29 3.82
CA ILE A 23 -0.25 -8.17 4.83
C ILE A 23 -1.63 -8.15 4.15
N SER A 24 -2.30 -9.30 4.12
CA SER A 24 -3.59 -9.47 3.43
C SER A 24 -4.68 -9.92 4.39
N GLY A 25 -5.90 -9.39 4.23
CA GLY A 25 -7.09 -9.86 4.95
C GLY A 25 -7.13 -9.46 6.43
N CYS A 26 -6.35 -8.45 6.81
CA CYS A 26 -6.26 -8.02 8.20
C CYS A 26 -7.37 -7.01 8.50
N VAL A 27 -8.50 -7.49 9.01
CA VAL A 27 -9.66 -6.66 9.37
C VAL A 27 -9.31 -5.61 10.45
N HIS A 28 -8.16 -5.72 11.11
CA HIS A 28 -7.70 -4.83 12.20
C HIS A 28 -6.56 -3.88 11.85
N ILE A 29 -6.09 -3.83 10.59
CA ILE A 29 -5.08 -2.81 10.24
C ILE A 29 -5.79 -1.48 10.01
N THR A 30 -5.48 -0.54 10.90
CA THR A 30 -5.89 0.85 10.85
C THR A 30 -4.73 1.72 10.37
N ASP A 31 -4.99 3.01 10.15
CA ASP A 31 -3.97 4.00 9.81
C ASP A 31 -2.79 4.00 10.81
N ILE A 32 -3.05 3.70 12.09
CA ILE A 32 -2.01 3.56 13.12
C ILE A 32 -1.08 2.39 12.80
N GLY A 33 -1.64 1.24 12.39
CA GLY A 33 -0.86 0.08 11.95
C GLY A 33 0.00 0.40 10.73
N VAL A 34 -0.54 1.17 9.78
CA VAL A 34 0.20 1.66 8.61
C VAL A 34 1.33 2.60 9.02
N GLY A 35 1.12 3.47 10.02
CA GLY A 35 2.14 4.32 10.61
C GLY A 35 3.30 3.54 11.26
N TYR A 36 3.03 2.40 11.89
CA TYR A 36 4.11 1.52 12.36
C TYR A 36 4.88 0.88 11.20
N ILE A 37 4.20 0.47 10.13
CA ILE A 37 4.84 -0.11 8.94
C ILE A 37 5.72 0.93 8.23
N SER A 38 5.32 2.20 8.19
CA SER A 38 6.12 3.25 7.55
C SER A 38 7.47 3.49 8.21
N THR A 39 7.65 3.07 9.46
CA THR A 39 8.98 3.10 10.13
C THR A 39 9.96 2.09 9.55
N MET A 40 9.48 1.08 8.80
CA MET A 40 10.31 0.06 8.15
C MET A 40 10.88 0.57 6.83
N LEU A 41 11.79 1.54 6.86
CA LEU A 41 12.35 2.20 5.67
C LEU A 41 13.07 1.27 4.68
N SER A 42 13.43 0.05 5.10
CA SER A 42 14.05 -0.98 4.26
C SER A 42 13.06 -1.84 3.43
N LEU A 43 11.76 -1.57 3.56
CA LEU A 43 10.70 -2.37 2.97
C LEU A 43 10.54 -2.00 1.49
N SER A 44 10.52 -3.04 0.65
CA SER A 44 10.50 -2.91 -0.82
C SER A 44 9.16 -3.33 -1.43
N ALA A 45 8.38 -4.16 -0.75
CA ALA A 45 7.07 -4.58 -1.21
C ALA A 45 6.10 -4.64 -0.02
N LEU A 46 5.00 -3.91 -0.14
CA LEU A 46 3.94 -3.82 0.85
C LEU A 46 2.62 -4.23 0.21
N PHE A 47 1.96 -5.21 0.80
CA PHE A 47 0.62 -5.60 0.40
C PHE A 47 -0.30 -5.30 1.57
N LEU A 48 -1.33 -4.50 1.34
CA LEU A 48 -2.39 -4.09 2.26
C LEU A 48 -3.72 -4.38 1.56
N ARG A 49 -4.05 -5.66 1.44
CA ARG A 49 -5.25 -6.10 0.71
C ARG A 49 -6.41 -6.32 1.66
N TRP A 50 -7.60 -5.89 1.26
CA TRP A 50 -8.85 -6.04 2.02
C TRP A 50 -8.78 -5.36 3.40
N CYS A 51 -8.05 -4.25 3.50
CA CYS A 51 -7.94 -3.47 4.73
C CYS A 51 -9.11 -2.50 4.82
N SER A 52 -10.16 -2.89 5.55
CA SER A 52 -11.40 -2.11 5.66
C SER A 52 -11.31 -0.85 6.52
N GLN A 53 -10.20 -0.66 7.26
CA GLN A 53 -10.01 0.46 8.18
C GLN A 53 -8.87 1.40 7.78
N VAL A 54 -8.20 1.17 6.65
CA VAL A 54 -7.16 2.06 6.12
C VAL A 54 -7.82 3.18 5.32
N ARG A 55 -7.47 4.42 5.63
CA ARG A 55 -7.97 5.65 5.02
C ARG A 55 -6.81 6.43 4.42
N ASP A 56 -7.13 7.55 3.80
CA ASP A 56 -6.14 8.46 3.17
C ASP A 56 -5.04 8.91 4.15
N PHE A 57 -5.36 9.05 5.43
CA PHE A 57 -4.37 9.37 6.47
C PHE A 57 -3.29 8.28 6.60
N GLY A 58 -3.67 7.00 6.51
CA GLY A 58 -2.72 5.89 6.45
C GLY A 58 -1.78 6.00 5.25
N LEU A 59 -2.26 6.46 4.09
CA LEU A 59 -1.44 6.63 2.89
C LEU A 59 -0.38 7.75 3.05
N GLN A 60 -0.66 8.79 3.84
CA GLN A 60 0.33 9.84 4.10
C GLN A 60 1.58 9.29 4.78
N HIS A 61 1.42 8.31 5.68
CA HIS A 61 2.55 7.61 6.29
C HIS A 61 3.36 6.81 5.26
N LEU A 62 2.69 6.16 4.30
CA LEU A 62 3.36 5.38 3.26
C LEU A 62 4.19 6.25 2.32
N CYS A 63 3.79 7.49 2.06
CA CYS A 63 4.50 8.40 1.16
C CYS A 63 5.97 8.65 1.57
N GLY A 64 6.32 8.47 2.85
CA GLY A 64 7.70 8.53 3.33
C GLY A 64 8.58 7.33 2.96
N MET A 65 8.01 6.23 2.49
CA MET A 65 8.71 4.97 2.21
C MET A 65 9.39 4.97 0.84
N ARG A 66 10.47 5.75 0.70
CA ARG A 66 11.17 5.97 -0.59
C ARG A 66 11.71 4.70 -1.26
N ASN A 67 11.91 3.62 -0.51
CA ASN A 67 12.43 2.35 -1.06
C ASN A 67 11.32 1.39 -1.54
N LEU A 68 10.05 1.78 -1.40
CA LEU A 68 8.92 0.92 -1.77
C LEU A 68 8.83 0.81 -3.30
N GLN A 69 8.86 -0.42 -3.79
CA GLN A 69 8.78 -0.79 -5.20
C GLN A 69 7.41 -1.41 -5.55
N VAL A 70 6.80 -2.14 -4.62
CA VAL A 70 5.49 -2.78 -4.84
C VAL A 70 4.53 -2.33 -3.75
N LEU A 71 3.37 -1.82 -4.13
CA LEU A 71 2.28 -1.48 -3.23
C LEU A 71 0.97 -2.07 -3.74
N SER A 72 0.30 -2.84 -2.90
CA SER A 72 -1.05 -3.33 -3.18
C SER A 72 -2.01 -2.81 -2.14
N LEU A 73 -3.04 -2.10 -2.57
CA LEU A 73 -4.13 -1.56 -1.75
C LEU A 73 -5.47 -2.22 -2.12
N ALA A 74 -5.43 -3.35 -2.84
CA ALA A 74 -6.64 -3.96 -3.40
C ALA A 74 -7.72 -4.22 -2.35
N GLY A 75 -8.96 -3.86 -2.64
CA GLY A 75 -10.10 -4.05 -1.74
C GLY A 75 -10.07 -3.16 -0.50
N CYS A 76 -9.47 -1.96 -0.57
CA CYS A 76 -9.51 -0.97 0.51
C CYS A 76 -10.63 0.05 0.24
N PRO A 77 -11.82 -0.10 0.89
CA PRO A 77 -13.02 0.65 0.52
C PRO A 77 -13.03 2.11 0.99
N LEU A 78 -12.19 2.48 1.96
CA LEU A 78 -12.18 3.83 2.55
C LEU A 78 -11.13 4.77 1.95
N LEU A 79 -10.42 4.32 0.90
CA LEU A 79 -9.46 5.15 0.18
C LEU A 79 -10.18 6.00 -0.86
N THR A 80 -9.85 7.29 -0.91
CA THR A 80 -10.38 8.23 -1.91
C THR A 80 -9.37 8.50 -3.01
N SER A 81 -9.83 9.05 -4.13
CA SER A 81 -8.94 9.49 -5.21
C SER A 81 -7.92 10.53 -4.74
N SER A 82 -8.27 11.40 -3.79
CA SER A 82 -7.37 12.40 -3.20
C SER A 82 -6.27 11.76 -2.34
N GLY A 83 -6.59 10.70 -1.60
CA GLY A 83 -5.59 9.95 -0.86
C GLY A 83 -4.66 9.19 -1.79
N LEU A 84 -5.22 8.50 -2.78
CA LEU A 84 -4.47 7.70 -3.74
C LEU A 84 -3.57 8.55 -4.65
N SER A 85 -3.97 9.77 -5.00
CA SER A 85 -3.14 10.68 -5.79
C SER A 85 -1.84 11.07 -5.07
N SER A 86 -1.80 10.98 -3.73
CA SER A 86 -0.58 11.24 -2.95
C SER A 86 0.51 10.18 -3.16
N LEU A 87 0.16 8.99 -3.68
CA LEU A 87 1.10 7.90 -3.95
C LEU A 87 2.17 8.25 -5.00
N ILE A 88 1.98 9.32 -5.78
CA ILE A 88 2.98 9.84 -6.72
C ILE A 88 4.30 10.23 -6.04
N GLN A 89 4.30 10.43 -4.72
CA GLN A 89 5.51 10.69 -3.94
C GLN A 89 6.45 9.48 -3.89
N LEU A 90 5.93 8.27 -4.12
CA LEU A 90 6.68 7.02 -4.17
C LEU A 90 7.39 6.88 -5.53
N ARG A 91 8.41 7.70 -5.77
CA ARG A 91 9.13 7.79 -7.07
C ARG A 91 9.81 6.49 -7.51
N HIS A 92 10.02 5.54 -6.61
CA HIS A 92 10.63 4.24 -6.88
C HIS A 92 9.61 3.11 -7.02
N LEU A 93 8.31 3.44 -6.99
CA LEU A 93 7.25 2.46 -7.16
C LEU A 93 7.27 1.91 -8.59
N GLN A 94 7.29 0.59 -8.68
CA GLN A 94 7.31 -0.20 -9.91
C GLN A 94 5.97 -0.89 -10.14
N GLU A 95 5.24 -1.24 -9.09
CA GLU A 95 3.93 -1.88 -9.18
C GLU A 95 2.98 -1.28 -8.15
N LEU A 96 1.79 -0.87 -8.61
CA LEU A 96 0.70 -0.36 -7.79
C LEU A 96 -0.59 -1.09 -8.13
N GLU A 97 -1.19 -1.80 -7.18
CA GLU A 97 -2.45 -2.52 -7.37
C GLU A 97 -3.59 -1.85 -6.59
N LEU A 98 -4.62 -1.41 -7.31
CA LEU A 98 -5.80 -0.70 -6.79
C LEU A 98 -7.13 -1.43 -7.07
N THR A 99 -7.07 -2.72 -7.42
CA THR A 99 -8.26 -3.52 -7.74
C THR A 99 -9.29 -3.49 -6.62
N ASN A 100 -10.57 -3.32 -6.96
CA ASN A 100 -11.68 -3.20 -5.99
C ASN A 100 -11.53 -2.02 -5.00
N CYS A 101 -10.84 -0.94 -5.38
CA CYS A 101 -10.84 0.31 -4.62
C CYS A 101 -11.86 1.29 -5.21
N PRO A 102 -12.92 1.67 -4.47
CA PRO A 102 -13.96 2.57 -5.00
C PRO A 102 -13.42 3.99 -5.29
N GLY A 103 -12.36 4.42 -4.61
CA GLY A 103 -11.69 5.69 -4.90
C GLY A 103 -10.79 5.68 -6.13
N ALA A 104 -10.57 4.54 -6.77
CA ALA A 104 -9.72 4.42 -7.96
C ALA A 104 -10.54 4.70 -9.24
N SER A 105 -10.83 5.98 -9.48
CA SER A 105 -11.53 6.39 -10.70
C SER A 105 -10.61 6.36 -11.93
N ARG A 106 -11.20 6.42 -13.13
CA ARG A 106 -10.43 6.44 -14.38
C ARG A 106 -9.49 7.65 -14.46
N GLU A 107 -9.95 8.81 -14.01
CA GLU A 107 -9.17 10.04 -13.97
C GLU A 107 -7.96 9.90 -13.04
N LEU A 108 -8.11 9.18 -11.91
CA LEU A 108 -7.00 8.88 -11.04
C LEU A 108 -5.96 8.00 -11.74
N PHE A 109 -6.38 6.97 -12.48
CA PHE A 109 -5.45 6.11 -13.19
C PHE A 109 -4.65 6.88 -14.24
N ASP A 110 -5.29 7.78 -14.99
CA ASP A 110 -4.60 8.64 -15.95
C ASP A 110 -3.61 9.57 -15.24
N TYR A 111 -4.02 10.20 -14.15
CA TYR A 111 -3.14 11.02 -13.30
C TYR A 111 -1.92 10.26 -12.77
N LEU A 112 -2.13 9.03 -12.27
CA LEU A 112 -1.06 8.18 -11.75
C LEU A 112 -0.11 7.74 -12.88
N ARG A 113 -0.62 7.41 -14.07
CA ARG A 113 0.21 7.05 -15.24
C ARG A 113 1.08 8.21 -15.70
N GLU A 114 0.57 9.44 -15.66
CA GLU A 114 1.34 10.65 -15.98
C GLU A 114 2.47 10.92 -14.97
N HIS A 115 2.22 10.70 -13.67
CA HIS A 115 3.16 11.05 -12.61
C HIS A 115 4.08 9.90 -12.18
N LEU A 116 3.73 8.66 -12.49
CA LEU A 116 4.49 7.43 -12.25
C LEU A 116 4.64 6.63 -13.55
N PRO A 117 5.33 7.16 -14.58
CA PRO A 117 5.38 6.55 -15.92
C PRO A 117 6.14 5.22 -15.99
N ARG A 118 6.86 4.87 -14.92
CA ARG A 118 7.60 3.60 -14.79
C ARG A 118 6.90 2.60 -13.86
N CYS A 119 5.76 2.96 -13.30
CA CYS A 119 4.99 2.12 -12.41
C CYS A 119 3.90 1.39 -13.22
N LEU A 120 3.87 0.06 -13.09
CA LEU A 120 2.78 -0.77 -13.55
C LEU A 120 1.59 -0.58 -12.61
N ILE A 121 0.54 0.07 -13.10
CA ILE A 121 -0.68 0.29 -12.33
C ILE A 121 -1.70 -0.77 -12.74
N ILE A 122 -2.14 -1.56 -11.75
CA ILE A 122 -3.13 -2.63 -11.87
C ILE A 122 -4.45 -2.09 -11.32
N GLU A 123 -5.48 -2.11 -12.15
CA GLU A 123 -6.83 -1.62 -11.88
C GLU A 123 -7.79 -2.69 -11.34
#